data_AF-A0A524EXI6-F1
#
_entry.id   AF-A0A524EXI6-F1
#
_cell.length_a   1.000
_cell.length_b   1.000
_cell.length_c   1.000
_cell.angle_alpha   90.00
_cell.angle_beta   90.00
_cell.angle_gamma   90.00
#
_symmetry.space_group_name_H-M   'P 1'
#
loop_
_entity.id
_entity.type
_entity.pdbx_description
1 polymer ?
#
loop_
_entity_poly.entity_id
_entity_poly.type
_entity_poly.pdbx_seq_one_letter_code
_entity_poly.pdbx_strand_id
1 'polypeptide(L)'
;MDTDLENPKNGIIPPHGGILIDTVVLDEKERYIILEKLKNAPKLELDEFSIADLECISTGVYSPLTGFMGEIDYNSVLNKMRLTNGIVWPVPVTLAVDEKFGSQIQPGTDIALTWKNINTGMLEVSEIFTPDKNIEAKKIYGTDDTAHPGVSTLFKRGSIYLAGKVTLIADLPHKDFTEYRLTPKQVRNYIQSQNWKTVVAFQTRNPIHRAHEYLQKIALEVVDGLLIHPLAETPKQDDIPLHIRMETYKTIMNSYYPPDRTVLGIFPAYMRYAGPREALMHAIARQNYGCTHIIIGRDHAGVGKYYGTYD
;
A
#
# COMPACT_ATOMS: atom_id res chain seq x y z
N MET A 1 10.63 -16.24 26.56
CA MET A 1 9.75 -17.29 27.09
C MET A 1 8.67 -16.54 27.82
N ASP A 2 7.53 -16.20 27.25
CA ASP A 2 6.71 -16.89 26.25
C ASP A 2 6.32 -15.94 25.10
N THR A 3 6.54 -16.39 23.86
CA THR A 3 5.85 -15.86 22.70
C THR A 3 4.89 -16.94 22.25
N ASP A 4 3.76 -17.04 22.96
CA ASP A 4 2.57 -17.68 22.39
C ASP A 4 2.18 -16.86 21.16
N LEU A 5 2.76 -17.22 20.02
CA LEU A 5 2.13 -17.06 18.73
C LEU A 5 0.87 -17.93 18.78
N GLU A 6 -0.16 -17.42 19.46
CA GLU A 6 -1.47 -18.06 19.54
C GLU A 6 -1.86 -18.50 18.12
N ASN A 7 -2.10 -19.80 17.98
CA ASN A 7 -2.71 -20.41 16.82
C ASN A 7 -3.84 -19.49 16.33
N PRO A 8 -3.90 -19.13 15.03
CA PRO A 8 -4.88 -18.16 14.55
C PRO A 8 -6.28 -18.66 14.90
N LYS A 9 -6.98 -17.92 15.76
CA LYS A 9 -8.29 -18.31 16.33
C LYS A 9 -9.36 -18.62 15.27
N ASN A 10 -9.12 -18.31 13.99
CA ASN A 10 -10.01 -18.55 12.86
C ASN A 10 -9.32 -19.11 11.59
N GLY A 11 -8.10 -19.69 11.69
CA GLY A 11 -7.43 -20.32 10.54
C GLY A 11 -6.87 -19.38 9.46
N ILE A 12 -6.85 -18.07 9.68
CA ILE A 12 -6.22 -17.07 8.80
C ILE A 12 -5.07 -16.38 9.51
N ILE A 13 -3.97 -16.13 8.80
CA ILE A 13 -2.82 -15.39 9.31
C ILE A 13 -3.22 -14.03 9.92
N PRO A 14 -2.76 -13.68 11.12
CA PRO A 14 -3.00 -12.38 11.72
C PRO A 14 -2.49 -11.23 10.82
N PRO A 15 -3.16 -10.06 10.84
CA PRO A 15 -2.63 -8.84 10.25
C PRO A 15 -1.23 -8.53 10.77
N HIS A 16 -0.46 -7.80 9.97
CA HIS A 16 0.86 -7.35 10.38
C HIS A 16 0.75 -6.39 11.58
N GLY A 17 1.44 -6.70 12.67
CA GLY A 17 1.26 -6.01 13.95
C GLY A 17 0.04 -6.45 14.76
N GLY A 18 -0.67 -7.51 14.33
CA GLY A 18 -1.75 -8.17 15.08
C GLY A 18 -3.14 -7.57 14.89
N ILE A 19 -3.25 -6.30 14.48
CA ILE A 19 -4.52 -5.59 14.31
C ILE A 19 -4.61 -5.07 12.88
N LEU A 20 -5.74 -5.33 12.21
CA LEU A 20 -6.05 -4.72 10.92
C LEU A 20 -6.62 -3.32 11.18
N ILE A 21 -5.92 -2.30 10.71
CA ILE A 21 -6.38 -0.91 10.77
C ILE A 21 -7.53 -0.73 9.76
N ASP A 22 -8.59 -0.04 10.18
CA ASP A 22 -9.73 0.31 9.32
C ASP A 22 -10.25 1.67 9.81
N THR A 23 -9.81 2.75 9.18
CA THR A 23 -10.22 4.13 9.48
C THR A 23 -11.11 4.71 8.39
N VAL A 24 -11.79 3.85 7.64
CA VAL A 24 -12.81 4.25 6.68
C VAL A 24 -14.11 4.56 7.41
N VAL A 25 -14.62 5.77 7.20
CA VAL A 25 -15.90 6.21 7.77
C VAL A 25 -17.03 5.79 6.86
N LEU A 26 -17.78 4.78 7.30
CA LEU A 26 -18.94 4.25 6.58
C LEU A 26 -20.27 4.82 7.10
N ASP A 27 -20.31 5.31 8.34
CA ASP A 27 -21.52 5.89 8.93
C ASP A 27 -21.72 7.34 8.43
N GLU A 28 -22.92 7.63 7.90
CA GLU A 28 -23.21 8.95 7.33
C GLU A 28 -23.22 10.07 8.37
N LYS A 29 -23.59 9.79 9.63
CA LYS A 29 -23.60 10.82 10.68
C LYS A 29 -22.18 11.17 11.09
N GLU A 30 -21.32 10.17 11.28
CA GLU A 30 -19.89 10.39 11.53
C GLU A 30 -19.24 11.16 10.37
N ARG A 31 -19.53 10.75 9.13
CA ARG A 31 -19.07 11.45 7.93
C ARG A 31 -19.51 12.92 7.92
N TYR A 32 -20.78 13.19 8.23
CA TYR A 32 -21.30 14.55 8.34
C TYR A 32 -20.56 15.38 9.40
N ILE A 33 -20.35 14.83 10.59
CA ILE A 33 -19.62 15.51 11.69
C ILE A 33 -18.20 15.89 11.25
N ILE A 34 -17.49 14.97 10.60
CA ILE A 34 -16.13 15.25 10.11
C ILE A 34 -16.16 16.31 9.00
N LEU A 35 -17.10 16.21 8.05
CA LEU A 35 -17.23 17.22 6.99
C LEU A 35 -17.55 18.62 7.54
N GLU A 36 -18.39 18.73 8.57
CA GLU A 36 -18.65 19.98 9.28
C GLU A 36 -17.38 20.53 9.95
N LYS A 37 -16.62 19.68 10.65
CA LYS A 37 -15.33 20.03 11.26
C LYS A 37 -14.35 20.58 10.21
N LEU A 38 -14.34 19.99 9.02
CA LEU A 38 -13.42 20.33 7.92
C LEU A 38 -13.83 21.56 7.09
N LYS A 39 -15.01 22.16 7.30
CA LYS A 39 -15.48 23.31 6.49
C LYS A 39 -14.49 24.47 6.48
N ASN A 40 -13.86 24.74 7.62
CA ASN A 40 -12.91 25.83 7.81
C ASN A 40 -11.46 25.35 7.97
N ALA A 41 -11.22 24.05 7.79
CA ALA A 41 -9.88 23.48 7.87
C ALA A 41 -9.04 23.85 6.63
N PRO A 42 -7.71 23.96 6.77
CA PRO A 42 -6.80 23.99 5.63
C PRO A 42 -7.07 22.79 4.70
N LYS A 43 -7.04 23.05 3.39
CA LYS A 43 -7.25 22.01 2.37
C LYS A 43 -5.92 21.68 1.70
N LEU A 44 -5.63 20.39 1.59
CA LEU A 44 -4.47 19.88 0.89
C LEU A 44 -4.92 18.96 -0.24
N GLU A 45 -4.66 19.37 -1.48
CA GLU A 45 -4.84 18.52 -2.65
C GLU A 45 -3.71 17.47 -2.69
N LEU A 46 -4.10 16.20 -2.71
CA LEU A 46 -3.18 15.08 -2.72
C LEU A 46 -2.64 14.81 -4.14
N ASP A 47 -1.40 14.34 -4.21
CA ASP A 47 -0.84 13.71 -5.42
C ASP A 47 -1.24 12.22 -5.51
N GLU A 48 -0.92 11.58 -6.64
CA GLU A 48 -1.26 10.17 -6.90
C GLU A 48 -0.69 9.21 -5.85
N PHE A 49 0.50 9.51 -5.31
CA PHE A 49 1.13 8.69 -4.27
C PHE A 49 0.39 8.84 -2.94
N SER A 50 0.06 10.08 -2.58
CA SER A 50 -0.52 10.42 -1.28
C SER A 50 -1.96 9.95 -1.16
N ILE A 51 -2.73 10.00 -2.27
CA ILE A 51 -4.09 9.41 -2.29
C ILE A 51 -4.04 7.88 -2.20
N ALA A 52 -3.10 7.23 -2.88
CA ALA A 52 -2.92 5.78 -2.80
C ALA A 52 -2.44 5.36 -1.40
N ASP A 53 -1.54 6.11 -0.77
CA ASP A 53 -1.08 5.86 0.58
C ASP A 53 -2.19 6.12 1.61
N LEU A 54 -3.01 7.17 1.43
CA LEU A 54 -4.21 7.40 2.24
C LEU A 54 -5.16 6.20 2.18
N GLU A 55 -5.44 5.69 0.97
CA GLU A 55 -6.25 4.47 0.77
C GLU A 55 -5.61 3.27 1.49
N CYS A 56 -4.31 3.05 1.31
CA CYS A 56 -3.63 1.90 1.87
C CYS A 56 -3.58 1.93 3.41
N ILE A 57 -3.36 3.09 4.01
CA ILE A 57 -3.38 3.24 5.47
C ILE A 57 -4.81 3.01 5.97
N SER A 58 -5.78 3.71 5.39
CA SER A 58 -7.13 3.77 5.94
C SER A 58 -7.89 2.45 5.79
N THR A 59 -7.59 1.65 4.77
CA THR A 59 -8.20 0.33 4.53
C THR A 59 -7.42 -0.82 5.18
N GLY A 60 -6.30 -0.53 5.85
CA GLY A 60 -5.50 -1.51 6.56
C GLY A 60 -4.47 -2.26 5.72
N VAL A 61 -4.33 -1.93 4.44
CA VAL A 61 -3.29 -2.48 3.57
C VAL A 61 -1.91 -2.25 4.19
N TYR A 62 -1.71 -1.10 4.82
CA TYR A 62 -0.47 -0.74 5.52
C TYR A 62 -0.53 -0.89 7.04
N SER A 63 -1.42 -1.75 7.57
CA SER A 63 -1.36 -2.10 9.00
C SER A 63 0.07 -2.53 9.39
N PRO A 64 0.61 -2.05 10.52
CA PRO A 64 -0.09 -1.38 11.64
C PRO A 64 -0.19 0.15 11.54
N LEU A 65 0.16 0.78 10.41
CA LEU A 65 0.12 2.24 10.31
C LEU A 65 -1.31 2.75 10.45
N THR A 66 -1.50 3.76 11.28
CA THR A 66 -2.77 4.49 11.46
C THR A 66 -2.75 5.87 10.78
N GLY A 67 -1.64 6.22 10.14
CA GLY A 67 -1.35 7.56 9.69
C GLY A 67 -0.04 7.66 8.92
N PHE A 68 0.25 8.86 8.41
CA PHE A 68 1.56 9.18 7.85
C PHE A 68 2.61 9.25 8.97
N MET A 69 3.81 8.74 8.70
CA MET A 69 4.85 8.52 9.71
C MET A 69 5.42 9.82 10.28
N GLY A 70 5.61 9.84 11.60
CA GLY A 70 6.40 10.83 12.31
C GLY A 70 7.91 10.65 12.13
N GLU A 71 8.71 11.62 12.57
CA GLU A 71 10.15 11.68 12.31
C GLU A 71 10.89 10.48 12.91
N ILE A 72 10.47 10.03 14.10
CA ILE A 72 11.15 8.93 14.81
C ILE A 72 10.92 7.59 14.09
N ASP A 73 9.69 7.30 13.68
CA ASP A 73 9.38 6.09 12.90
C ASP A 73 10.02 6.16 11.51
N TYR A 74 9.96 7.33 10.85
CA TYR A 74 10.64 7.58 9.58
C TYR A 74 12.13 7.24 9.67
N ASN A 75 12.85 7.80 10.64
CA ASN A 75 14.27 7.55 10.84
C ASN A 75 14.55 6.09 11.24
N SER A 76 13.69 5.47 12.04
CA SER A 76 13.83 4.06 12.39
C SER A 76 13.68 3.17 11.16
N VAL A 77 12.70 3.44 10.30
CA VAL A 77 12.50 2.71 9.04
C VAL A 77 13.71 2.87 8.12
N LEU A 78 14.20 4.11 7.91
CA LEU A 78 15.38 4.35 7.07
C LEU A 78 16.58 3.49 7.50
N ASN A 79 16.84 3.45 8.81
CA ASN A 79 18.06 2.87 9.38
C ASN A 79 17.95 1.38 9.72
N LYS A 80 16.76 0.89 10.09
CA LYS A 80 16.58 -0.42 10.73
C LYS A 80 15.51 -1.29 10.05
N MET A 81 14.80 -0.77 9.03
CA MET A 81 13.63 -1.43 8.43
C MET A 81 12.60 -1.86 9.49
N ARG A 82 12.43 -1.03 10.53
CA ARG A 82 11.49 -1.29 11.63
C ARG A 82 10.86 0.02 12.08
N LEU A 83 9.60 -0.06 12.47
CA LEU A 83 8.97 0.95 13.32
C LEU A 83 9.65 0.97 14.70
N THR A 84 9.46 2.05 15.43
CA THR A 84 10.02 2.26 16.78
C THR A 84 9.57 1.22 17.79
N ASN A 85 8.38 0.65 17.60
CA ASN A 85 7.86 -0.48 18.39
C ASN A 85 8.48 -1.85 18.01
N GLY A 86 9.44 -1.88 17.08
CA GLY A 86 10.17 -3.07 16.67
C GLY A 86 9.52 -3.86 15.53
N ILE A 87 8.29 -3.54 15.11
CA ILE A 87 7.62 -4.19 13.98
C ILE A 87 8.39 -3.91 12.68
N VAL A 88 8.56 -4.91 11.82
CA VAL A 88 9.26 -4.76 10.54
C VAL A 88 8.49 -3.82 9.63
N TRP A 89 9.16 -2.80 9.09
CA TRP A 89 8.57 -1.93 8.09
C TRP A 89 9.66 -1.35 7.19
N PRO A 90 9.63 -1.61 5.87
CA PRO A 90 10.83 -1.43 5.04
C PRO A 90 10.93 -0.07 4.34
N VAL A 91 9.83 0.64 4.09
CA VAL A 91 9.79 1.87 3.27
C VAL A 91 8.91 2.93 3.94
N PRO A 92 9.38 4.17 4.14
CA PRO A 92 8.57 5.21 4.78
C PRO A 92 7.28 5.52 4.01
N VAL A 93 6.21 5.80 4.75
CA VAL A 93 4.93 6.27 4.21
C VAL A 93 4.67 7.67 4.75
N THR A 94 4.91 8.68 3.92
CA THR A 94 4.98 10.09 4.33
C THR A 94 4.16 10.99 3.41
N LEU A 95 3.59 12.04 4.00
CA LEU A 95 2.87 13.08 3.27
C LEU A 95 3.75 14.31 3.11
N ALA A 96 4.28 14.50 1.90
CA ALA A 96 5.15 15.61 1.56
C ALA A 96 4.34 16.81 1.05
N VAL A 97 4.60 17.99 1.59
CA VAL A 97 3.99 19.27 1.22
C VAL A 97 5.05 20.32 0.94
N ASP A 98 4.69 21.33 0.15
CA ASP A 98 5.59 22.47 -0.07
C ASP A 98 5.74 23.33 1.21
N GLU A 99 6.81 24.12 1.26
CA GLU A 99 7.14 24.96 2.44
C GLU A 99 6.07 26.02 2.72
N LYS A 100 5.40 26.51 1.66
CA LYS A 100 4.37 27.54 1.78
C LYS A 100 3.16 26.99 2.52
N PHE A 101 2.72 25.77 2.20
CA PHE A 101 1.66 25.09 2.92
C PHE A 101 2.13 24.65 4.31
N GLY A 102 3.28 23.98 4.40
CA GLY A 102 3.83 23.47 5.66
C GLY A 102 4.02 24.55 6.74
N SER A 103 4.45 25.76 6.38
CA SER A 103 4.65 26.87 7.31
C SER A 103 3.35 27.44 7.91
N GLN A 104 2.19 27.09 7.35
CA GLN A 104 0.88 27.52 7.84
C GLN A 104 0.23 26.52 8.80
N ILE A 105 0.83 25.33 8.95
CA ILE A 105 0.29 24.23 9.74
C ILE A 105 1.03 24.13 11.07
N GLN A 106 0.33 23.73 12.11
CA GLN A 106 0.90 23.39 13.42
C GLN A 106 0.40 22.02 13.88
N PRO A 107 1.17 21.30 14.73
CA PRO A 107 0.65 20.12 15.41
C PRO A 107 -0.70 20.40 16.11
N GLY A 108 -1.64 19.46 16.01
CA GLY A 108 -3.03 19.61 16.44
C GLY A 108 -3.97 20.17 15.37
N THR A 109 -3.47 20.59 14.21
CA THR A 109 -4.31 21.06 13.09
C THR A 109 -4.97 19.87 12.38
N ASP A 110 -6.27 19.97 12.14
CA ASP A 110 -6.97 19.09 11.21
C ASP A 110 -6.87 19.64 9.79
N ILE A 111 -6.49 18.79 8.85
CA ILE A 111 -6.40 19.14 7.42
C ILE A 111 -7.42 18.32 6.64
N ALA A 112 -8.18 19.01 5.79
CA ALA A 112 -9.02 18.37 4.78
C ALA A 112 -8.15 17.89 3.62
N LEU A 113 -8.04 16.57 3.44
CA LEU A 113 -7.34 15.97 2.32
C LEU A 113 -8.29 15.87 1.12
N THR A 114 -7.92 16.47 0.01
CA THR A 114 -8.74 16.52 -1.20
C THR A 114 -8.10 15.77 -2.36
N TRP A 115 -8.93 15.20 -3.23
CA TRP A 115 -8.51 14.59 -4.49
C TRP A 115 -9.49 14.97 -5.58
N LYS A 116 -8.99 15.60 -6.65
CA LYS A 116 -9.77 16.19 -7.74
C LYS A 116 -10.87 17.12 -7.21
N ASN A 117 -10.52 17.94 -6.21
CA ASN A 117 -11.42 18.86 -5.48
C ASN A 117 -12.54 18.21 -4.66
N ILE A 118 -12.48 16.90 -4.41
CA ILE A 118 -13.42 16.18 -3.53
C ILE A 118 -12.75 16.00 -2.17
N ASN A 119 -13.44 16.34 -1.08
CA ASN A 119 -12.96 16.01 0.28
C ASN A 119 -12.96 14.49 0.45
N THR A 120 -11.77 13.91 0.54
CA THR A 120 -11.58 12.46 0.52
C THR A 120 -11.10 11.92 1.87
N GLY A 121 -10.32 12.70 2.61
CA GLY A 121 -9.82 12.29 3.90
C GLY A 121 -9.63 13.45 4.87
N MET A 122 -9.21 13.09 6.07
CA MET A 122 -8.74 14.00 7.10
C MET A 122 -7.36 13.55 7.57
N LEU A 123 -6.49 14.52 7.83
CA LEU A 123 -5.24 14.31 8.57
C LEU A 123 -5.32 15.09 9.89
N GLU A 124 -5.17 14.38 11.00
CA GLU A 124 -4.99 14.96 12.33
C GLU A 124 -3.47 15.12 12.57
N VAL A 125 -2.92 16.31 12.29
CA VAL A 125 -1.47 16.53 12.27
C VAL A 125 -0.89 16.38 13.68
N SER A 126 0.07 15.47 13.85
CA SER A 126 0.78 15.27 15.12
C SER A 126 2.18 15.88 15.10
N GLU A 127 2.81 15.95 13.93
CA GLU A 127 4.20 16.37 13.78
C GLU A 127 4.44 16.94 12.38
N ILE A 128 5.40 17.87 12.30
CA ILE A 128 5.85 18.52 11.06
C ILE A 128 7.38 18.49 11.11
N PHE A 129 8.03 17.95 10.09
CA PHE A 129 9.49 17.85 10.05
C PHE A 129 10.04 17.96 8.62
N THR A 130 11.34 18.25 8.52
CA THR A 130 12.04 18.39 7.25
C THR A 130 13.06 17.25 7.12
N PRO A 131 12.84 16.25 6.25
CA PRO A 131 13.77 15.15 6.04
C PRO A 131 14.97 15.57 5.18
N ASP A 132 16.07 14.83 5.31
CA ASP A 132 17.14 14.82 4.30
C ASP A 132 16.81 13.79 3.20
N LYS A 133 16.28 14.29 2.09
CA LYS A 133 15.91 13.46 0.93
C LYS A 133 17.09 12.76 0.25
N ASN A 134 18.32 13.27 0.38
CA ASN A 134 19.49 12.59 -0.16
C ASN A 134 19.79 11.32 0.65
N ILE A 135 19.66 11.42 1.97
CA ILE A 135 19.79 10.26 2.87
C ILE A 135 18.67 9.25 2.60
N GLU A 136 17.42 9.71 2.45
CA GLU A 136 16.30 8.86 2.10
C GLU A 136 16.53 8.15 0.76
N ALA A 137 16.97 8.88 -0.27
CA ALA A 137 17.22 8.31 -1.58
C ALA A 137 18.22 7.15 -1.51
N LYS A 138 19.38 7.40 -0.90
CA LYS A 138 20.44 6.41 -0.75
C LYS A 138 20.02 5.20 0.08
N LYS A 139 19.29 5.42 1.17
CA LYS A 139 18.88 4.33 2.07
C LYS A 139 17.75 3.49 1.48
N ILE A 140 16.79 4.10 0.79
CA ILE A 140 15.62 3.40 0.28
C ILE A 140 15.87 2.78 -1.10
N TYR A 141 16.51 3.51 -2.00
CA TYR A 141 16.70 3.09 -3.39
C TYR A 141 18.13 2.62 -3.69
N GLY A 142 19.06 2.73 -2.72
CA GLY A 142 20.47 2.40 -2.93
C GLY A 142 21.24 3.43 -3.77
N THR A 143 20.59 4.51 -4.22
CA THR A 143 21.15 5.52 -5.12
C THR A 143 20.46 6.88 -4.92
N ASP A 144 21.13 7.96 -5.29
CA ASP A 144 20.58 9.31 -5.44
C ASP A 144 20.44 9.73 -6.93
N ASP A 145 20.62 8.80 -7.86
CA ASP A 145 20.42 9.03 -9.29
C ASP A 145 18.95 9.33 -9.61
N THR A 146 18.68 10.53 -10.13
CA THR A 146 17.33 10.97 -10.51
C THR A 146 16.77 10.26 -11.73
N ALA A 147 17.58 9.49 -12.47
CA ALA A 147 17.08 8.57 -13.48
C ALA A 147 16.34 7.36 -12.87
N HIS A 148 16.55 7.05 -11.58
CA HIS A 148 15.72 6.08 -10.86
C HIS A 148 14.32 6.68 -10.62
N PRO A 149 13.22 6.07 -11.08
CA PRO A 149 11.88 6.66 -10.99
C PRO A 149 11.47 7.04 -9.56
N GLY A 150 11.72 6.16 -8.58
CA GLY A 150 11.44 6.44 -7.16
C GLY A 150 12.23 7.62 -6.59
N VAL A 151 13.48 7.82 -7.03
CA VAL A 151 14.33 8.93 -6.60
C VAL A 151 13.86 10.23 -7.24
N SER A 152 13.56 10.21 -8.55
CA SER A 152 12.97 11.38 -9.23
C SER A 152 11.66 11.81 -8.55
N THR A 153 10.77 10.88 -8.21
CA THR A 153 9.53 11.21 -7.49
C THR A 153 9.82 11.81 -6.12
N LEU A 154 10.72 11.20 -5.33
CA LEU A 154 11.08 11.69 -4.00
C LEU A 154 11.52 13.16 -4.04
N PHE A 155 12.39 13.52 -4.98
CA PHE A 155 12.89 14.90 -5.11
C PHE A 155 11.87 15.88 -5.71
N LYS A 156 10.89 15.41 -6.49
CA LYS A 156 9.81 16.27 -7.03
C LYS A 156 8.74 16.65 -6.01
N ARG A 157 8.52 15.83 -4.98
CA ARG A 157 7.54 16.10 -3.92
C ARG A 157 8.04 17.23 -2.99
N GLY A 158 7.15 17.78 -2.17
CA GLY A 158 7.46 18.87 -1.24
C GLY A 158 8.55 18.54 -0.20
N SER A 159 9.18 19.55 0.39
CA SER A 159 10.30 19.40 1.33
C SER A 159 9.87 19.23 2.80
N ILE A 160 8.61 19.51 3.14
CA ILE A 160 8.10 19.38 4.50
C ILE A 160 7.24 18.12 4.60
N TYR A 161 7.43 17.29 5.62
CA TYR A 161 6.61 16.11 5.88
C TYR A 161 5.62 16.39 7.01
N LEU A 162 4.35 16.08 6.75
CA LEU A 162 3.28 16.11 7.74
C LEU A 162 3.02 14.67 8.21
N ALA A 163 3.08 14.46 9.52
CA ALA A 163 2.72 13.21 10.15
C ALA A 163 1.40 13.36 10.90
N GLY A 164 0.68 12.26 11.05
CA GLY A 164 -0.58 12.28 11.76
C GLY A 164 -1.50 11.15 11.37
N LYS A 165 -2.53 10.97 12.20
CA LYS A 165 -3.57 9.96 11.98
C LYS A 165 -4.43 10.36 10.78
N VAL A 166 -4.80 9.38 9.98
CA VAL A 166 -5.66 9.60 8.80
C VAL A 166 -6.99 8.91 8.93
N THR A 167 -7.99 9.55 8.34
CA THR A 167 -9.35 9.03 8.23
C THR A 167 -9.80 9.18 6.79
N LEU A 168 -10.35 8.13 6.19
CA LEU A 168 -10.96 8.18 4.86
C LEU A 168 -12.45 8.45 5.00
N ILE A 169 -12.93 9.58 4.46
CA ILE A 169 -14.30 10.10 4.70
C ILE A 169 -15.19 10.04 3.46
N ALA A 170 -14.64 9.71 2.31
CA ALA A 170 -15.42 9.54 1.08
C ALA A 170 -15.00 8.26 0.39
N ASP A 171 -15.92 7.73 -0.42
CA ASP A 171 -15.57 6.76 -1.43
C ASP A 171 -14.52 7.38 -2.33
N LEU A 172 -13.40 6.68 -2.47
CA LEU A 172 -12.38 7.07 -3.42
C LEU A 172 -13.03 7.04 -4.81
N PRO A 173 -12.88 8.10 -5.62
CA PRO A 173 -13.55 8.22 -6.92
C PRO A 173 -12.85 7.35 -7.97
N HIS A 174 -12.66 6.07 -7.66
CA HIS A 174 -12.24 5.05 -8.60
C HIS A 174 -13.35 4.87 -9.63
N LYS A 175 -13.09 5.24 -10.88
CA LYS A 175 -14.09 5.15 -11.96
C LYS A 175 -14.11 3.77 -12.63
N ASP A 176 -13.00 3.05 -12.55
CA ASP A 176 -12.79 1.81 -13.28
C ASP A 176 -12.51 0.63 -12.33
N PHE A 177 -13.03 -0.54 -12.68
CA PHE A 177 -12.76 -1.83 -12.02
C PHE A 177 -13.08 -1.87 -10.51
N THR A 178 -14.11 -1.15 -10.08
CA THR A 178 -14.49 -1.03 -8.66
C THR A 178 -14.78 -2.39 -8.02
N GLU A 179 -15.36 -3.35 -8.76
CA GLU A 179 -15.60 -4.73 -8.31
C GLU A 179 -14.32 -5.50 -7.96
N TYR A 180 -13.15 -5.09 -8.48
CA TYR A 180 -11.86 -5.72 -8.21
C TYR A 180 -11.04 -4.96 -7.16
N ARG A 181 -11.49 -3.79 -6.70
CA ARG A 181 -10.80 -3.00 -5.67
C ARG A 181 -11.19 -3.47 -4.27
N LEU A 182 -10.84 -4.73 -3.98
CA LEU A 182 -11.14 -5.39 -2.73
C LEU A 182 -10.24 -4.86 -1.61
N THR A 183 -10.82 -4.51 -0.46
CA THR A 183 -10.07 -4.16 0.75
C THR A 183 -9.52 -5.41 1.44
N PRO A 184 -8.49 -5.28 2.30
CA PRO A 184 -8.01 -6.37 3.15
C PRO A 184 -9.12 -7.09 3.91
N LYS A 185 -10.10 -6.35 4.45
CA LYS A 185 -11.26 -6.90 5.16
C LYS A 185 -12.14 -7.75 4.24
N GLN A 186 -12.43 -7.26 3.02
CA GLN A 186 -13.22 -8.01 2.04
C GLN A 186 -12.51 -9.30 1.60
N VAL A 187 -11.21 -9.24 1.30
CA VAL A 187 -10.44 -10.43 0.92
C VAL A 187 -10.37 -11.43 2.05
N ARG A 188 -10.13 -10.99 3.30
CA ARG A 188 -10.15 -11.88 4.47
C ARG A 188 -11.51 -12.57 4.65
N ASN A 189 -12.61 -11.84 4.54
CA ASN A 189 -13.95 -12.42 4.63
C ASN A 189 -14.20 -13.45 3.50
N TYR A 190 -13.70 -13.18 2.29
CA TYR A 190 -13.76 -14.12 1.19
C TYR A 190 -12.95 -15.39 1.47
N ILE A 191 -11.70 -15.27 1.95
CA ILE A 191 -10.86 -16.42 2.34
C ILE A 191 -11.59 -17.28 3.40
N GLN A 192 -12.23 -16.66 4.40
CA GLN A 192 -13.01 -17.37 5.41
C GLN A 192 -14.22 -18.09 4.80
N SER A 193 -14.98 -17.44 3.92
CA SER A 193 -16.17 -18.04 3.32
C SER A 193 -15.83 -19.24 2.42
N GLN A 194 -14.63 -19.25 1.84
CA GLN A 194 -14.11 -20.38 1.08
C GLN A 194 -13.47 -21.48 1.96
N ASN A 195 -13.37 -21.28 3.28
CA ASN A 195 -12.63 -22.14 4.20
C ASN A 195 -11.15 -22.36 3.82
N TRP A 196 -10.53 -21.40 3.13
CA TRP A 196 -9.12 -21.46 2.77
C TRP A 196 -8.26 -21.21 4.01
N LYS A 197 -7.29 -22.08 4.27
CA LYS A 197 -6.31 -21.96 5.37
C LYS A 197 -5.00 -21.36 4.89
N THR A 198 -4.67 -21.62 3.62
CA THR A 198 -3.43 -21.18 2.97
C THR A 198 -3.75 -20.48 1.68
N VAL A 199 -3.22 -19.27 1.54
CA VAL A 199 -3.41 -18.42 0.37
C VAL A 199 -2.07 -17.86 -0.06
N VAL A 200 -1.78 -17.97 -1.35
CA VAL A 200 -0.60 -17.38 -1.98
C VAL A 200 -0.98 -16.13 -2.75
N ALA A 201 -0.21 -15.06 -2.59
CA ALA A 201 -0.36 -13.85 -3.39
C ALA A 201 0.63 -13.82 -4.56
N PHE A 202 0.15 -13.31 -5.69
CA PHE A 202 0.99 -12.97 -6.85
C PHE A 202 0.86 -11.48 -7.17
N GLN A 203 1.91 -10.72 -6.85
CA GLN A 203 2.05 -9.31 -7.24
C GLN A 203 2.46 -9.24 -8.72
N THR A 204 1.81 -8.36 -9.49
CA THR A 204 2.27 -8.05 -10.85
C THR A 204 1.92 -6.64 -11.26
N ARG A 205 2.70 -6.10 -12.20
CA ARG A 205 2.35 -4.90 -12.98
C ARG A 205 2.26 -5.18 -14.48
N ASN A 206 2.52 -6.42 -14.89
CA ASN A 206 2.59 -6.87 -16.28
C ASN A 206 1.56 -7.99 -16.54
N PRO A 207 1.13 -8.19 -17.80
CA PRO A 207 0.36 -9.36 -18.19
C PRO A 207 0.98 -10.68 -17.74
N ILE A 208 0.14 -11.63 -17.36
CA ILE A 208 0.58 -12.97 -16.94
C ILE A 208 0.91 -13.80 -18.18
N HIS A 209 2.18 -14.17 -18.36
CA HIS A 209 2.64 -15.08 -19.40
C HIS A 209 2.92 -16.48 -18.82
N ARG A 210 3.28 -17.45 -19.66
CA ARG A 210 3.44 -18.87 -19.28
C ARG A 210 4.35 -19.12 -18.09
N ALA A 211 5.46 -18.39 -17.95
CA ALA A 211 6.31 -18.55 -16.76
C ALA A 211 5.63 -18.09 -15.45
N HIS A 212 4.86 -17.00 -15.47
CA HIS A 212 4.06 -16.57 -14.31
C HIS A 212 2.98 -17.61 -13.99
N GLU A 213 2.31 -18.12 -15.03
CA GLU A 213 1.29 -19.16 -14.87
C GLU A 213 1.86 -20.44 -14.25
N TYR A 214 3.04 -20.87 -14.70
CA TYR A 214 3.71 -22.04 -14.15
C TYR A 214 3.99 -21.90 -12.65
N LEU A 215 4.54 -20.75 -12.22
CA LEU A 215 4.78 -20.45 -10.80
C LEU A 215 3.49 -20.45 -9.98
N GLN A 216 2.43 -19.83 -10.51
CA GLN A 216 1.13 -19.75 -9.86
C GLN A 216 0.47 -21.13 -9.71
N LYS A 217 0.56 -21.98 -10.74
CA LYS A 217 0.03 -23.34 -10.71
C LYS A 217 0.78 -24.24 -9.75
N ILE A 218 2.11 -24.19 -9.72
CA ILE A 218 2.91 -24.92 -8.72
C ILE A 218 2.51 -24.52 -7.30
N ALA A 219 2.33 -23.21 -7.05
CA ALA A 219 1.91 -22.75 -5.73
C ALA A 219 0.51 -23.30 -5.37
N LEU A 220 -0.43 -23.31 -6.32
CA LEU A 220 -1.77 -23.89 -6.15
C LEU A 220 -1.78 -25.41 -5.89
N GLU A 221 -0.69 -26.14 -6.15
CA GLU A 221 -0.61 -27.56 -5.73
C GLU A 221 -0.46 -27.72 -4.21
N VAL A 222 0.00 -26.68 -3.50
CA VAL A 222 0.33 -26.75 -2.07
C VAL A 222 -0.43 -25.75 -1.18
N VAL A 223 -1.19 -24.81 -1.77
CA VAL A 223 -2.05 -23.87 -1.02
C VAL A 223 -3.51 -23.95 -1.45
N ASP A 224 -4.45 -23.54 -0.61
CA ASP A 224 -5.88 -23.62 -0.90
C ASP A 224 -6.33 -22.66 -2.00
N GLY A 225 -5.78 -21.43 -2.03
CA GLY A 225 -6.13 -20.44 -3.03
C GLY A 225 -5.04 -19.45 -3.42
N LEU A 226 -5.27 -18.75 -4.53
CA LEU A 226 -4.37 -17.78 -5.13
C LEU A 226 -5.05 -16.41 -5.26
N LEU A 227 -4.42 -15.38 -4.69
CA LEU A 227 -4.76 -13.98 -4.92
C LEU A 227 -3.85 -13.40 -6.00
N ILE A 228 -4.39 -13.27 -7.22
CA ILE A 228 -3.76 -12.50 -8.29
C ILE A 228 -4.00 -11.03 -7.99
N HIS A 229 -2.92 -10.28 -7.75
CA HIS A 229 -3.01 -8.98 -7.13
C HIS A 229 -2.26 -7.90 -7.93
N PRO A 230 -2.71 -7.56 -9.15
CA PRO A 230 -2.08 -6.54 -9.95
C PRO A 230 -2.08 -5.17 -9.29
N LEU A 231 -0.99 -4.43 -9.47
CA LEU A 231 -0.86 -3.06 -9.03
C LEU A 231 -1.69 -2.12 -9.91
N ALA A 232 -2.39 -1.17 -9.28
CA ALA A 232 -3.29 -0.25 -9.97
C ALA A 232 -2.54 0.62 -10.98
N GLU A 233 -1.59 1.42 -10.51
CA GLU A 233 -0.93 2.48 -11.28
C GLU A 233 0.60 2.47 -11.10
N THR A 234 1.35 2.82 -12.15
CA THR A 234 2.81 2.93 -12.06
C THR A 234 3.27 4.29 -12.60
N PRO A 235 4.37 4.88 -12.07
CA PRO A 235 4.90 6.13 -12.61
C PRO A 235 5.63 5.95 -13.94
N LYS A 236 5.80 4.71 -14.42
CA LYS A 236 6.59 4.42 -15.60
C LYS A 236 5.69 4.44 -16.83
N GLN A 237 5.93 5.40 -17.72
CA GLN A 237 5.10 5.65 -18.91
C GLN A 237 5.04 4.48 -19.90
N ASP A 238 6.06 3.61 -19.92
CA ASP A 238 6.12 2.47 -20.86
C ASP A 238 5.34 1.23 -20.39
N ASP A 239 4.72 1.27 -19.20
CA ASP A 239 3.94 0.14 -18.70
C ASP A 239 2.58 0.03 -19.43
N ILE A 240 2.11 -1.21 -19.62
CA ILE A 240 0.84 -1.47 -20.30
C ILE A 240 -0.33 -0.88 -19.48
N PRO A 241 -1.27 -0.13 -20.10
CA PRO A 241 -2.41 0.47 -19.40
C PRO A 241 -3.23 -0.54 -18.58
N LEU A 242 -3.77 -0.08 -17.44
CA LEU A 242 -4.52 -0.94 -16.51
C LEU A 242 -5.67 -1.68 -17.20
N HIS A 243 -6.44 -1.00 -18.05
CA HIS A 243 -7.58 -1.63 -18.72
C HIS A 243 -7.17 -2.82 -19.60
N ILE A 244 -6.06 -2.71 -20.32
CA ILE A 244 -5.52 -3.81 -21.14
C ILE A 244 -5.05 -4.95 -20.23
N ARG A 245 -4.30 -4.62 -19.16
CA ARG A 245 -3.85 -5.62 -18.17
C ARG A 245 -5.01 -6.39 -17.57
N MET A 246 -6.07 -5.69 -17.16
CA MET A 246 -7.27 -6.30 -16.58
C MET A 246 -7.94 -7.28 -17.54
N GLU A 247 -8.07 -6.93 -18.83
CA GLU A 247 -8.61 -7.86 -19.82
C GLU A 247 -7.73 -9.12 -19.98
N THR A 248 -6.40 -8.97 -19.91
CA THR A 248 -5.51 -10.15 -19.92
C THR A 248 -5.69 -11.03 -18.67
N TYR A 249 -5.87 -10.45 -17.49
CA TYR A 249 -6.05 -11.19 -16.24
C TYR A 249 -7.39 -11.93 -16.23
N LYS A 250 -8.48 -11.26 -16.63
CA LYS A 250 -9.80 -11.90 -16.76
C LYS A 250 -9.74 -13.07 -17.74
N THR A 251 -9.11 -12.87 -18.90
CA THR A 251 -8.99 -13.91 -19.93
C THR A 251 -8.24 -15.13 -19.40
N ILE A 252 -7.07 -14.93 -18.77
CA ILE A 252 -6.28 -16.06 -18.29
C ILE A 252 -6.98 -16.79 -17.13
N MET A 253 -7.61 -16.04 -16.21
CA MET A 253 -8.37 -16.63 -15.10
C MET A 253 -9.54 -17.50 -15.59
N ASN A 254 -10.31 -17.00 -16.56
CA ASN A 254 -11.45 -17.72 -17.11
C ASN A 254 -11.05 -18.98 -17.89
N SER A 255 -9.87 -19.00 -18.51
CA SER A 255 -9.47 -20.08 -19.42
C SER A 255 -8.46 -21.09 -18.83
N TYR A 256 -7.69 -20.71 -17.82
CA TYR A 256 -6.52 -21.50 -17.36
C TYR A 256 -6.48 -21.76 -15.86
N TYR A 257 -7.36 -21.15 -15.06
CA TYR A 257 -7.37 -21.29 -13.61
C TYR A 257 -8.69 -21.85 -13.07
N PRO A 258 -8.64 -22.59 -11.94
CA PRO A 258 -9.84 -22.98 -11.20
C PRO A 258 -10.55 -21.74 -10.62
N PRO A 259 -11.83 -21.48 -10.99
CA PRO A 259 -12.54 -20.27 -10.57
C PRO A 259 -12.87 -20.26 -9.07
N ASP A 260 -12.95 -21.43 -8.44
CA ASP A 260 -13.22 -21.64 -7.02
C ASP A 260 -11.96 -21.59 -6.13
N ARG A 261 -10.78 -21.40 -6.73
CA ARG A 261 -9.48 -21.34 -6.04
C ARG A 261 -8.65 -20.10 -6.39
N THR A 262 -9.22 -19.16 -7.13
CA THR A 262 -8.53 -17.95 -7.55
C THR A 262 -9.38 -16.71 -7.32
N VAL A 263 -8.74 -15.62 -6.90
CA VAL A 263 -9.37 -14.32 -6.71
C VAL A 263 -8.51 -13.23 -7.35
N LEU A 264 -9.17 -12.29 -8.04
CA LEU A 264 -8.54 -11.12 -8.64
C LEU A 264 -8.82 -9.91 -7.76
N GLY A 265 -7.77 -9.24 -7.29
CA GLY A 265 -7.87 -7.98 -6.58
C GLY A 265 -6.91 -6.94 -7.17
N ILE A 266 -7.28 -5.67 -7.19
CA ILE A 266 -6.38 -4.57 -7.56
C ILE A 266 -5.71 -4.06 -6.30
N PHE A 267 -4.38 -4.04 -6.30
CA PHE A 267 -3.58 -3.49 -5.23
C PHE A 267 -3.50 -1.97 -5.40
N PRO A 268 -4.05 -1.17 -4.45
CA PRO A 268 -4.23 0.27 -4.64
C PRO A 268 -2.93 1.08 -4.54
N ALA A 269 -1.86 0.49 -4.02
CA ALA A 269 -0.61 1.20 -3.81
C ALA A 269 0.04 1.65 -5.12
N TYR A 270 0.82 2.73 -5.02
CA TYR A 270 1.63 3.26 -6.10
C TYR A 270 3.05 2.71 -6.05
N MET A 271 3.57 2.28 -7.20
CA MET A 271 4.89 1.64 -7.31
C MET A 271 6.03 2.64 -7.01
N ARG A 272 6.94 2.27 -6.11
CA ARG A 272 8.12 3.08 -5.71
C ARG A 272 9.40 2.66 -6.44
N TYR A 273 9.46 1.43 -6.93
CA TYR A 273 10.64 0.80 -7.49
C TYR A 273 11.80 0.67 -6.47
N ALA A 274 11.49 0.42 -5.20
CA ALA A 274 12.50 0.29 -4.13
C ALA A 274 13.02 -1.16 -3.96
N GLY A 275 12.91 -1.98 -5.01
CA GLY A 275 13.53 -3.30 -5.09
C GLY A 275 13.23 -4.18 -3.87
N PRO A 276 14.27 -4.71 -3.18
CA PRO A 276 14.10 -5.60 -2.03
C PRO A 276 13.26 -5.02 -0.89
N ARG A 277 13.38 -3.71 -0.62
CA ARG A 277 12.61 -3.04 0.45
C ARG A 277 11.12 -2.99 0.08
N GLU A 278 10.80 -2.75 -1.18
CA GLU A 278 9.41 -2.79 -1.66
C GLU A 278 8.88 -4.22 -1.80
N ALA A 279 9.73 -5.21 -2.06
CA ALA A 279 9.34 -6.63 -1.98
C ALA A 279 8.83 -7.01 -0.59
N LEU A 280 9.52 -6.55 0.47
CA LEU A 280 9.05 -6.70 1.86
C LEU A 280 7.74 -5.93 2.11
N MET A 281 7.60 -4.72 1.57
CA MET A 281 6.38 -3.93 1.69
C MET A 281 5.19 -4.64 1.04
N HIS A 282 5.41 -5.23 -0.13
CA HIS A 282 4.44 -6.08 -0.83
C HIS A 282 4.06 -7.32 -0.01
N ALA A 283 5.01 -7.96 0.67
CA ALA A 283 4.73 -9.10 1.53
C ALA A 283 3.87 -8.69 2.75
N ILE A 284 4.20 -7.57 3.41
CA ILE A 284 3.42 -7.03 4.53
C ILE A 284 2.00 -6.69 4.10
N ALA A 285 1.83 -6.01 2.97
CA ALA A 285 0.51 -5.72 2.43
C ALA A 285 -0.29 -7.01 2.23
N ARG A 286 0.31 -8.05 1.65
CA ARG A 286 -0.37 -9.33 1.37
C ARG A 286 -0.67 -10.11 2.64
N GLN A 287 0.19 -10.04 3.66
CA GLN A 287 -0.16 -10.50 5.00
C GLN A 287 -1.41 -9.79 5.51
N ASN A 288 -1.52 -8.46 5.34
CA ASN A 288 -2.70 -7.70 5.73
C ASN A 288 -3.96 -8.11 4.96
N TYR A 289 -3.85 -8.53 3.70
CA TYR A 289 -4.94 -9.15 2.94
C TYR A 289 -5.30 -10.58 3.38
N GLY A 290 -4.55 -11.19 4.31
CA GLY A 290 -4.76 -12.56 4.78
C GLY A 290 -4.01 -13.63 3.99
N CYS A 291 -3.07 -13.24 3.12
CA CYS A 291 -2.24 -14.19 2.40
C CYS A 291 -1.14 -14.75 3.31
N THR A 292 -1.06 -16.08 3.39
CA THR A 292 -0.03 -16.81 4.13
C THR A 292 1.30 -16.88 3.39
N HIS A 293 1.29 -16.76 2.07
CA HIS A 293 2.45 -16.89 1.19
C HIS A 293 2.45 -15.77 0.15
N ILE A 294 3.62 -15.44 -0.38
CA ILE A 294 3.78 -14.54 -1.53
C ILE A 294 4.82 -15.13 -2.47
N ILE A 295 4.54 -15.09 -3.77
CA ILE A 295 5.51 -15.45 -4.80
C ILE A 295 6.44 -14.25 -5.01
N ILE A 296 7.73 -14.45 -4.74
CA ILE A 296 8.80 -13.50 -5.05
C ILE A 296 9.65 -14.10 -6.16
N GLY A 297 9.72 -13.38 -7.28
CA GLY A 297 10.50 -13.78 -8.44
C GLY A 297 11.79 -12.99 -8.57
N ARG A 298 12.44 -13.18 -9.71
CA ARG A 298 13.58 -12.41 -10.16
C ARG A 298 13.23 -10.90 -10.27
N ASP A 299 14.16 -10.03 -9.89
CA ASP A 299 14.06 -8.56 -10.04
C ASP A 299 12.75 -7.97 -9.45
N HIS A 300 12.24 -8.58 -8.36
CA HIS A 300 10.95 -8.19 -7.78
C HIS A 300 11.00 -6.74 -7.30
N ALA A 301 10.03 -5.94 -7.76
CA ALA A 301 9.98 -4.50 -7.52
C ALA A 301 11.22 -3.69 -7.97
N GLY A 302 12.14 -4.30 -8.72
CA GLY A 302 13.32 -3.65 -9.26
C GLY A 302 13.03 -2.81 -10.51
N VAL A 303 14.00 -1.96 -10.85
CA VAL A 303 14.01 -1.15 -12.07
C VAL A 303 15.42 -1.12 -12.66
N GLY A 304 15.53 -1.24 -13.98
CA GLY A 304 16.81 -1.17 -14.69
C GLY A 304 17.83 -2.17 -14.16
N LYS A 305 19.01 -1.67 -13.78
CA LYS A 305 20.11 -2.44 -13.18
C LYS A 305 20.47 -1.92 -11.77
N TYR A 306 19.54 -1.27 -11.09
CA TYR A 306 19.79 -0.66 -9.78
C TYR A 306 19.87 -1.68 -8.64
N TYR A 307 19.33 -2.89 -8.85
CA TYR A 307 19.32 -3.96 -7.86
C TYR A 307 19.90 -5.24 -8.46
N GLY A 308 20.47 -6.09 -7.61
CA GLY A 308 20.83 -7.44 -7.98
C GLY A 308 19.60 -8.27 -8.31
N THR A 309 19.81 -9.29 -9.14
CA THR A 309 18.74 -10.06 -9.76
C THR A 309 17.87 -10.86 -8.78
N TYR A 310 18.41 -11.17 -7.59
CA TYR A 310 17.77 -11.95 -6.54
C TYR A 310 17.93 -11.31 -5.16
N ASP A 311 18.18 -10.00 -5.12
CA ASP A 311 18.30 -9.23 -3.88
C ASP A 311 16.96 -9.14 -3.13
#